data_AF-A0A9X4S758-F1
#
_entry.id   AF-A0A9X4S758-F1
#
_cell.length_a   1.000
_cell.length_b   1.000
_cell.length_c   1.000
_cell.angle_alpha   90.00
_cell.angle_beta   90.00
_cell.angle_gamma   90.00
#
_symmetry.space_group_name_H-M   'P 1'
#
loop_
_entity.id
_entity.type
_entity.pdbx_description
1 polymer ?
#
loop_
_entity_poly.entity_id
_entity_poly.type
_entity_poly.pdbx_seq_one_letter_code
_entity_poly.pdbx_strand_id
1 'polypeptide(L)' 'MVWGQQDRFLPVGHLDTLMRLVPHAKPVVLAPCGHAPMVERPADFSGIALDFLADPGAPLHLAQQAGLTPAGSRSERPC' A
#
# COMPACT_ATOMS: atom_id res chain seq x y z
N MET A 1 -5.35 -7.92 -3.61
CA MET A 1 -5.32 -6.76 -4.53
C MET A 1 -5.14 -5.52 -3.68
N VAL A 2 -4.08 -4.75 -3.91
CA VAL A 2 -3.83 -3.49 -3.17
C VAL A 2 -4.07 -2.32 -4.12
N TRP A 3 -4.86 -1.34 -3.70
CA TRP A 3 -5.29 -0.20 -4.51
C TRP A 3 -5.23 1.09 -3.70
N GLY A 4 -4.93 2.23 -4.31
CA GLY A 4 -5.02 3.53 -3.61
C GLY A 4 -6.37 4.20 -3.82
N GLN A 5 -6.96 4.74 -2.75
CA GLN A 5 -8.28 5.38 -2.80
C GLN A 5 -8.37 6.52 -3.81
N GLN A 6 -7.25 7.20 -4.07
CA GLN A 6 -7.16 8.42 -4.88
C GLN A 6 -6.51 8.16 -6.25
N ASP A 7 -6.45 6.90 -6.70
CA ASP A 7 -5.94 6.54 -8.01
C ASP A 7 -6.76 7.23 -9.13
N ARG A 8 -6.09 8.09 -9.91
CA ARG A 8 -6.67 8.79 -11.07
C ARG A 8 -6.41 8.09 -12.39
N PHE A 9 -5.46 7.16 -12.44
CA PHE A 9 -5.13 6.41 -13.64
C PHE A 9 -6.06 5.21 -13.79
N LEU A 10 -6.28 4.48 -12.70
CA LEU A 10 -7.30 3.44 -12.60
C LEU A 10 -8.21 3.74 -11.39
N PRO A 11 -9.34 4.43 -11.59
CA PRO A 11 -10.25 4.80 -10.52
C PRO A 11 -10.66 3.60 -9.65
N VAL A 12 -10.71 3.79 -8.33
CA VAL A 12 -11.03 2.74 -7.36
C VAL A 12 -12.40 2.07 -7.61
N GLY A 13 -13.32 2.73 -8.31
CA GLY A 13 -14.59 2.13 -8.73
C GLY A 13 -14.45 0.92 -9.65
N HIS A 14 -13.31 0.73 -10.32
CA HIS A 14 -13.04 -0.50 -11.09
C HIS A 14 -12.83 -1.73 -10.20
N LEU A 15 -12.57 -1.53 -8.90
CA LEU A 15 -12.39 -2.62 -7.94
C LEU A 15 -13.64 -3.51 -7.85
N ASP A 16 -14.84 -2.95 -7.93
CA ASP A 16 -16.09 -3.73 -7.92
C ASP A 16 -16.16 -4.73 -9.08
N THR A 17 -15.75 -4.29 -10.27
CA THR A 17 -15.70 -5.16 -11.45
C THR A 17 -14.63 -6.24 -11.28
N LEU A 18 -13.47 -5.90 -10.71
CA LEU A 18 -12.43 -6.87 -10.43
C LEU A 18 -12.84 -7.89 -9.37
N MET A 19 -13.58 -7.50 -8.34
CA MET A 19 -14.10 -8.43 -7.33
C MET A 19 -15.16 -9.37 -7.90
N ARG A 20 -15.94 -8.94 -8.90
CA ARG A 20 -16.85 -9.83 -9.64
C ARG A 20 -16.10 -10.86 -10.49
N LEU A 21 -14.98 -10.48 -11.10
CA LEU A 21 -14.18 -11.36 -11.97
C LEU A 21 -13.24 -12.27 -11.18
N VAL A 22 -12.77 -11.84 -10.01
CA VAL A 22 -11.83 -12.56 -9.16
C VAL A 22 -12.39 -12.65 -7.73
N PRO A 23 -13.39 -13.52 -7.49
CA PRO A 23 -14.14 -13.54 -6.22
C PRO A 23 -13.31 -13.98 -5.01
N HIS A 24 -12.18 -14.65 -5.24
CA HIS A 24 -11.26 -15.07 -4.18
C HIS A 24 -10.21 -14.01 -3.84
N ALA A 25 -10.17 -12.88 -4.57
CA ALA A 25 -9.26 -11.80 -4.27
C ALA A 25 -9.64 -11.12 -2.95
N LYS A 26 -8.62 -10.76 -2.16
CA LYS A 26 -8.77 -9.92 -0.97
C LYS A 26 -8.47 -8.46 -1.35
N PRO A 27 -9.48 -7.57 -1.45
CA PRO A 27 -9.24 -6.18 -1.76
C PRO A 27 -8.72 -5.43 -0.53
N VAL A 28 -7.69 -4.62 -0.72
CA VAL A 28 -7.19 -3.66 0.28
C VAL A 28 -7.09 -2.31 -0.39
N VAL A 29 -7.83 -1.33 0.12
CA VAL A 29 -7.78 0.05 -0.36
C VAL A 29 -7.02 0.89 0.66
N LEU A 30 -5.93 1.52 0.24
CA LEU A 30 -5.10 2.38 1.07
C LEU A 30 -5.56 3.83 0.95
N ALA A 31 -5.60 4.54 2.07
CA ALA A 31 -5.93 5.96 2.15
C ALA A 31 -5.05 6.67 3.21
N PRO A 32 -4.48 7.86 2.92
CA PRO A 32 -4.39 8.48 1.60
C PRO A 32 -3.36 7.77 0.71
N CYS A 33 -3.71 7.46 -0.55
CA CYS A 33 -2.84 6.79 -1.52
C CYS A 33 -3.40 6.95 -2.95
N GLY A 34 -2.53 7.26 -3.91
CA GLY A 34 -2.81 7.34 -5.35
C GLY A 34 -2.55 6.03 -6.10
N HIS A 35 -1.97 6.13 -7.29
CA HIS A 35 -1.87 5.01 -8.22
C HIS A 35 -0.83 3.94 -7.81
N ALA A 36 0.21 4.33 -7.07
CA ALA A 36 1.34 3.45 -6.79
C ALA A 36 1.50 3.18 -5.29
N PRO A 37 0.65 2.32 -4.67
CA PRO A 37 0.77 1.91 -3.26
C PRO A 37 2.17 1.50 -2.83
N MET A 38 2.90 0.86 -3.72
CA MET A 38 4.25 0.34 -3.52
C MET A 38 5.28 1.46 -3.30
N VAL A 39 5.04 2.63 -3.90
CA VAL A 39 5.90 3.81 -3.83
C VAL A 39 5.40 4.78 -2.76
N GLU A 40 4.09 4.99 -2.69
CA GLU A 40 3.48 5.99 -1.80
C GLU A 40 3.34 5.49 -0.34
N ARG A 41 3.10 4.17 -0.18
CA ARG A 41 2.86 3.51 1.12
C ARG A 41 3.67 2.20 1.22
N PRO A 42 5.01 2.25 1.10
CA PRO A 42 5.85 1.05 0.95
C PRO A 42 5.76 0.11 2.15
N ALA A 43 5.63 0.64 3.37
CA ALA A 43 5.51 -0.16 4.59
C ALA A 43 4.19 -0.94 4.63
N ASP A 44 3.05 -0.26 4.39
CA ASP A 44 1.75 -0.92 4.32
C ASP A 44 1.71 -1.96 3.19
N PHE A 45 2.18 -1.59 2.00
CA PHE A 45 2.21 -2.51 0.86
C PHE A 45 3.06 -3.75 1.15
N SER A 46 4.27 -3.57 1.68
CA SER A 46 5.18 -4.69 1.96
C SER A 46 4.63 -5.58 3.07
N GLY A 47 4.02 -5.02 4.12
CA GLY A 47 3.36 -5.79 5.17
C GLY A 47 2.24 -6.66 4.60
N ILE A 48 1.35 -6.07 3.80
CA ILE A 48 0.25 -6.80 3.14
C ILE A 48 0.79 -7.89 2.20
N ALA A 49 1.85 -7.60 1.45
CA ALA A 49 2.46 -8.56 0.55
C ALA A 49 3.08 -9.74 1.30
N LEU A 50 3.77 -9.48 2.40
CA LEU A 50 4.37 -10.52 3.25
C LEU A 50 3.31 -11.38 3.92
N ASP A 51 2.24 -10.79 4.46
CA ASP A 51 1.11 -11.54 5.04
C ASP A 51 0.47 -12.47 4.01
N PHE A 52 0.25 -11.97 2.79
CA PHE A 52 -0.31 -12.76 1.70
C PHE A 52 0.61 -13.91 1.28
N LEU A 53 1.93 -13.70 1.26
CA LEU A 53 2.91 -14.73 0.91
C LEU A 53 3.08 -15.78 2.02
N ALA A 54 2.94 -15.39 3.29
CA ALA A 54 3.03 -16.28 4.43
C ALA A 54 1.81 -17.21 4.50
N ASP A 55 0.61 -16.65 4.36
CA ASP A 55 -0.62 -17.41 4.26
C ASP A 55 -1.67 -16.64 3.41
N PRO A 56 -1.92 -17.09 2.17
CA PRO A 56 -2.94 -16.48 1.30
C PRO A 56 -4.35 -16.51 1.91
N GLY A 57 -4.61 -17.40 2.88
CA GLY A 57 -5.86 -17.56 3.62
C GLY A 57 -6.00 -16.67 4.85
N ALA A 58 -4.90 -16.21 5.45
CA ALA A 58 -4.90 -15.41 6.67
C ALA A 58 -5.44 -13.97 6.48
N PRO A 59 -5.87 -13.30 7.57
CA PRO A 59 -6.15 -11.87 7.58
C PRO A 59 -4.91 -11.05 7.18
N LEU A 60 -5.11 -10.02 6.35
CA LEU A 60 -4.06 -9.09 5.94
C LEU A 60 -3.98 -7.94 6.95
N HIS A 61 -2.79 -7.60 7.45
CA HIS A 61 -2.57 -6.49 8.35
C HIS A 61 -2.05 -5.25 7.63
N LEU A 62 -2.58 -4.08 8.00
CA LEU A 62 -1.96 -2.81 7.63
C LEU A 62 -0.83 -2.49 8.61
N ALA A 63 0.39 -2.37 8.08
CA ALA A 63 1.49 -1.77 8.80
C ALA A 63 1.30 -0.25 8.86
N GLN A 64 0.41 0.24 9.74
CA GLN A 64 0.18 1.67 9.94
C GLN A 64 1.53 2.39 10.10
N GLN A 65 1.80 3.38 9.23
CA GLN A 65 3.07 4.12 9.25
C GLN A 65 3.32 4.76 10.62
N ALA A 66 4.26 4.19 11.39
CA ALA A 66 5.01 4.96 12.37
C ALA A 66 5.93 5.89 11.56
N GLY A 67 5.83 7.20 11.82
CA GLY A 67 6.57 8.23 11.09
C GLY A 67 8.04 7.88 10.92
N LEU A 68 8.49 7.81 9.67
CA LEU A 68 9.89 7.99 9.33
C LEU A 68 10.26 9.41 9.78
N THR A 69 10.83 9.54 10.98
CA THR A 69 11.60 10.73 11.37
C THR A 69 12.58 11.06 10.25
N PRO A 70 12.78 12.34 9.90
CA PRO A 70 13.72 12.70 8.86
C PRO A 70 15.11 12.20 9.29
N ALA A 71 15.80 11.50 8.40
CA ALA A 71 17.20 11.18 8.57
C ALA A 71 17.93 12.50 8.89
N GLY A 72 18.44 12.58 10.12
CA GLY A 72 19.09 13.77 10.65
C GLY A 72 20.21 14.25 9.75
N SER A 73 20.22 15.57 9.57
CA SER A 73 21.32 16.43 9.13
C SER A 73 22.56 15.72 8.57
N ARG A 74 22.68 15.71 7.24
CA ARG A 74 24.02 15.72 6.65
C ARG A 74 24.65 17.06 7.05
N SER A 75 25.55 17.01 8.05
CA SER A 75 26.40 18.12 8.42
C SER A 75 27.16 18.60 7.18
N GLU A 76 26.77 19.76 6.67
CA GLU A 76 27.56 20.54 5.73
C GLU A 76 28.83 20.98 6.48
N ARG A 77 29.99 20.49 6.04
CA ARG A 77 31.28 21.05 6.49
C ARG A 77 31.53 22.34 5.72
N PRO A 78 31.76 23.49 6.38
CA PRO A 78 32.11 24.71 5.68
C PRO A 78 33.62 24.81 5.40
N CYS A 79 33.94 25.33 4.20
CA CYS A 79 35.25 25.71 3.62
C CYS A 79 36.32 24.62 3.50
#